data_AF-A0A1M5J4W2-F1
#
_entry.id   AF-A0A1M5J4W2-F1
#
_cell.length_a   1.000
_cell.length_b   1.000
_cell.length_c   1.000
_cell.angle_alpha   90.00
_cell.angle_beta   90.00
_cell.angle_gamma   90.00
#
_symmetry.space_group_name_H-M   'P 1'
#
loop_
_entity.id
_entity.type
_entity.pdbx_description
1 polymer ?
#
loop_
_entity_poly.entity_id
_entity_poly.type
_entity_poly.pdbx_seq_one_letter_code
_entity_poly.pdbx_strand_id
1 'polypeptide(L)'
;MLALAIGAMAQAAAQDQSATLQLLVAVLEPGGQLAPDPKCSRKDVICLDPPPFWLKANVIATLYGQSGPAYREIHGSSHYGMQQFAGPPRPSLLLARTEGARTVMLRNRVAGLTADKAGTLFLIGRRSGYPGWLPCTIEKMQEELAEADFDDEDMTILPDDFESAGVDANPEHFRRTARGAMPRYGIRMARLAEYIAQRSNAGLPPTCSS
;
A
#
# COMPACT_ATOMS: atom_id res chain seq x y z
N MET A 1 -44.39 -6.11 -51.18
CA MET A 1 -43.16 -5.55 -50.60
C MET A 1 -43.10 -6.01 -49.14
N LEU A 2 -42.25 -6.99 -48.85
CA LEU A 2 -42.09 -7.61 -47.53
C LEU A 2 -40.84 -6.99 -46.88
N ALA A 3 -41.01 -6.26 -45.78
CA ALA A 3 -39.90 -5.66 -45.04
C ALA A 3 -39.42 -6.64 -43.95
N LEU A 4 -38.21 -7.17 -44.09
CA LEU A 4 -37.51 -7.92 -43.06
C LEU A 4 -36.95 -6.95 -42.01
N ALA A 5 -37.45 -7.03 -40.79
CA ALA A 5 -36.83 -6.42 -39.61
C ALA A 5 -35.74 -7.37 -39.09
N ILE A 6 -34.47 -7.01 -39.28
CA ILE A 6 -33.33 -7.70 -38.67
C ILE A 6 -33.14 -7.07 -37.29
N GLY A 7 -33.52 -7.81 -36.24
CA GLY A 7 -33.20 -7.46 -34.86
C GLY A 7 -31.69 -7.58 -34.64
N ALA A 8 -31.04 -6.46 -34.35
CA ALA A 8 -29.67 -6.43 -33.89
C ALA A 8 -29.60 -7.05 -32.49
N MET A 9 -29.05 -8.25 -32.38
CA MET A 9 -28.62 -8.80 -31.09
C MET A 9 -27.37 -8.02 -30.65
N ALA A 10 -27.55 -7.14 -29.66
CA ALA A 10 -26.44 -6.58 -28.92
C ALA A 10 -25.84 -7.69 -28.04
N GLN A 11 -24.84 -8.40 -28.56
CA GLN A 11 -23.90 -9.12 -27.71
C GLN A 11 -23.12 -8.08 -26.93
N ALA A 12 -23.50 -7.88 -25.66
CA ALA A 12 -22.60 -7.28 -24.67
C ALA A 12 -21.40 -8.23 -24.56
N ALA A 13 -20.37 -7.96 -25.35
CA ALA A 13 -19.05 -8.49 -25.10
C ALA A 13 -18.70 -8.05 -23.67
N ALA A 14 -18.66 -9.02 -22.75
CA ALA A 14 -17.96 -8.83 -21.49
C ALA A 14 -16.53 -8.43 -21.90
N GLN A 15 -16.25 -7.12 -21.88
CA GLN A 15 -14.89 -6.64 -21.95
C GLN A 15 -14.16 -7.37 -20.84
N ASP A 16 -13.20 -8.18 -21.26
CA ASP A 16 -12.17 -8.73 -20.40
C ASP A 16 -11.44 -7.51 -19.81
N GLN A 17 -12.00 -6.96 -18.72
CA GLN A 17 -11.39 -5.87 -17.97
C GLN A 17 -10.23 -6.49 -17.23
N SER A 18 -9.12 -6.65 -17.95
CA SER A 18 -7.91 -7.22 -17.40
C SER A 18 -7.53 -6.42 -16.16
N ALA A 19 -7.24 -7.13 -15.08
CA ALA A 19 -6.96 -6.47 -13.83
C ALA A 19 -5.71 -5.62 -13.97
N THR A 20 -5.81 -4.32 -13.68
CA THR A 20 -4.68 -3.40 -13.79
C THR A 20 -4.13 -3.05 -12.41
N LEU A 21 -2.80 -3.10 -12.27
CA LEU A 21 -2.12 -2.72 -11.03
C LEU A 21 -2.13 -1.21 -10.83
N GLN A 22 -2.28 -0.79 -9.57
CA GLN A 22 -2.22 0.60 -9.12
C GLN A 22 -1.31 0.70 -7.90
N LEU A 23 -0.46 1.73 -7.87
CA LEU A 23 0.26 2.13 -6.66
C LEU A 23 -0.34 3.44 -6.16
N LEU A 24 -0.91 3.43 -4.97
CA LEU A 24 -1.68 4.55 -4.43
C LEU A 24 -1.07 5.06 -3.13
N VAL A 25 -1.14 6.37 -2.93
CA VAL A 25 -0.98 7.02 -1.63
C VAL A 25 -2.37 7.39 -1.14
N ALA A 26 -2.78 6.88 0.01
CA ALA A 26 -4.11 7.11 0.54
C ALA A 26 -4.12 7.17 2.07
N VAL A 27 -5.05 7.93 2.64
CA VAL A 27 -5.44 7.78 4.04
C VAL A 27 -6.49 6.67 4.10
N LEU A 28 -6.24 5.67 4.93
CA LEU A 28 -7.08 4.47 5.05
C LEU A 28 -7.81 4.49 6.39
N GLU A 29 -9.11 4.23 6.37
CA GLU A 29 -9.93 4.08 7.56
C GLU A 29 -10.66 2.74 7.54
N PRO A 30 -10.95 2.15 8.71
CA PRO A 30 -11.80 0.97 8.81
C PRO A 30 -13.16 1.19 8.14
N GLY A 31 -13.52 0.28 7.22
CA GLY A 31 -14.85 0.19 6.66
C GLY A 31 -15.66 -0.85 7.41
N GLY A 32 -15.45 -2.12 7.06
CA GLY A 32 -16.12 -3.24 7.71
C GLY A 32 -15.60 -4.60 7.26
N GLN A 33 -16.00 -5.64 7.98
CA GLN A 33 -15.67 -7.01 7.63
C GLN A 33 -16.62 -7.53 6.56
N LEU A 34 -16.09 -8.25 5.58
CA LEU A 34 -16.88 -8.93 4.57
C LEU A 34 -17.26 -10.31 5.10
N ALA A 35 -18.43 -10.80 4.69
CA ALA A 35 -18.83 -12.16 5.04
C ALA A 35 -17.80 -13.16 4.50
N PRO A 36 -17.39 -14.15 5.30
CA PRO A 36 -16.53 -15.23 4.80
C PRO A 36 -17.25 -15.98 3.67
N ASP A 37 -16.50 -16.53 2.72
CA ASP A 37 -17.07 -17.40 1.70
C ASP A 37 -17.80 -18.58 2.39
N PRO A 38 -19.06 -18.89 2.04
CA PRO A 38 -19.79 -20.02 2.64
C PRO A 38 -19.02 -21.34 2.59
N LYS A 39 -18.14 -21.52 1.59
CA LYS A 39 -17.27 -22.69 1.44
C LYS A 39 -16.23 -22.81 2.55
N CYS A 40 -15.95 -21.74 3.31
CA CYS A 40 -15.06 -21.76 4.47
C CYS A 40 -15.53 -22.68 5.61
N SER A 41 -16.79 -23.11 5.59
CA SER A 41 -17.31 -24.12 6.52
C SER A 41 -16.93 -25.56 6.15
N ARG A 42 -16.40 -25.79 4.95
CA ARG A 42 -16.02 -27.12 4.46
C ARG A 42 -14.62 -27.49 4.93
N LYS A 43 -14.43 -28.75 5.32
CA LYS A 43 -13.13 -29.28 5.81
C LYS A 43 -12.03 -29.34 4.74
N ASP A 44 -12.38 -29.26 3.46
CA ASP A 44 -11.46 -29.32 2.32
C ASP A 44 -11.10 -27.94 1.73
N VAL A 45 -11.44 -26.86 2.43
CA VAL A 45 -11.19 -25.48 1.97
C VAL A 45 -10.35 -24.74 3.01
N ILE A 46 -9.19 -24.23 2.60
CA ILE A 46 -8.41 -23.29 3.40
C ILE A 46 -8.91 -21.89 3.07
N CYS A 47 -9.49 -21.22 4.05
CA CYS A 47 -9.90 -19.83 3.93
C CYS A 47 -8.87 -18.87 4.52
N LEU A 48 -8.96 -17.62 4.07
CA LEU A 48 -8.21 -16.53 4.65
C LEU A 48 -8.74 -16.27 6.07
N ASP A 49 -7.86 -16.43 7.04
CA ASP A 49 -8.07 -16.00 8.42
C ASP A 49 -7.00 -14.94 8.73
N PRO A 50 -7.39 -13.70 9.10
CA PRO A 50 -8.76 -13.20 9.28
C PRO A 50 -9.56 -13.03 7.96
N PRO A 51 -10.92 -13.02 8.04
CA PRO A 51 -11.78 -12.82 6.88
C PRO A 51 -11.48 -11.53 6.12
N PRO A 52 -11.78 -11.48 4.80
CA PRO A 52 -11.66 -10.26 4.00
C PRO A 52 -12.44 -9.08 4.58
N PHE A 53 -12.02 -7.87 4.25
CA PHE A 53 -12.62 -6.62 4.71
C PHE A 53 -12.60 -5.59 3.59
N TRP A 54 -13.23 -4.44 3.84
CA TRP A 54 -13.11 -3.26 3.01
C TRP A 54 -12.71 -2.05 3.86
N LEU A 55 -11.97 -1.13 3.24
CA LEU A 55 -11.48 0.10 3.81
C LEU A 55 -12.09 1.29 3.09
N LYS A 56 -12.34 2.37 3.82
CA LYS A 56 -12.56 3.69 3.21
C LYS A 56 -11.19 4.25 2.86
N ALA A 57 -10.99 4.62 1.60
CA ALA A 57 -9.75 5.23 1.15
C ALA A 57 -10.00 6.65 0.64
N ASN A 58 -9.28 7.61 1.22
CA ASN A 58 -9.10 8.94 0.64
C ASN A 58 -7.74 8.97 -0.07
N VAL A 59 -7.76 8.78 -1.39
CA VAL A 59 -6.59 8.72 -2.26
C VAL A 59 -6.04 10.13 -2.48
N ILE A 60 -4.82 10.33 -1.99
CA ILE A 60 -4.03 11.56 -2.15
C ILE A 60 -3.38 11.58 -3.54
N ALA A 61 -2.82 10.45 -3.97
CA ALA A 61 -2.15 10.35 -5.26
C ALA A 61 -2.17 8.92 -5.83
N THR A 62 -2.18 8.81 -7.15
CA THR A 62 -1.91 7.57 -7.89
C THR A 62 -0.52 7.67 -8.48
N LEU A 63 0.43 6.89 -7.97
CA LEU A 63 1.82 6.90 -8.43
C LEU A 63 2.04 6.03 -9.67
N TYR A 64 1.23 4.97 -9.81
CA TYR A 64 1.25 4.06 -10.96
C TYR A 64 -0.17 3.59 -11.29
N GLY A 65 -0.43 3.36 -12.57
CA GLY A 65 -1.71 2.86 -13.07
C GLY A 65 -2.73 3.97 -13.32
N GLN A 66 -3.94 3.57 -13.68
CA GLN A 66 -5.01 4.51 -14.01
C GLN A 66 -5.46 5.29 -12.77
N SER A 67 -5.59 6.61 -12.88
CA SER A 67 -6.19 7.41 -11.82
C SER A 67 -7.68 7.14 -11.69
N GLY A 68 -8.21 7.25 -10.47
CA GLY A 68 -9.62 7.02 -10.16
C GLY A 68 -10.15 8.05 -9.17
N PRO A 69 -11.34 7.83 -8.61
CA PRO A 69 -11.92 8.73 -7.61
C PRO A 69 -11.02 8.92 -6.39
N ALA A 70 -11.06 10.12 -5.81
CA ALA A 70 -10.35 10.44 -4.57
C ALA A 70 -10.90 9.58 -3.42
N TYR A 71 -12.22 9.48 -3.29
CA TYR A 71 -12.86 8.59 -2.32
C TYR A 71 -13.28 7.28 -2.97
N ARG A 72 -12.83 6.15 -2.44
CA ARG A 72 -13.27 4.83 -2.91
C ARG A 72 -13.16 3.75 -1.84
N GLU A 73 -13.94 2.69 -2.00
CA GLU A 73 -13.81 1.47 -1.21
C GLU A 73 -12.66 0.62 -1.75
N ILE A 74 -11.79 0.17 -0.84
CA ILE A 74 -10.70 -0.75 -1.17
C ILE A 74 -10.92 -2.06 -0.42
N HIS A 75 -11.15 -3.12 -1.16
CA HIS A 75 -11.33 -4.46 -0.61
C HIS A 75 -9.97 -5.11 -0.38
N GLY A 76 -9.84 -5.96 0.62
CA GLY A 76 -8.57 -6.64 0.85
C GLY A 76 -8.60 -7.68 1.94
N SER A 77 -7.42 -8.19 2.23
CA SER A 77 -7.12 -9.05 3.37
C SER A 77 -5.73 -8.71 3.88
N SER A 78 -5.45 -9.01 5.14
CA SER A 78 -4.13 -8.90 5.73
C SER A 78 -3.93 -10.01 6.76
N HIS A 79 -2.70 -10.18 7.25
CA HIS A 79 -2.42 -11.14 8.32
C HIS A 79 -3.08 -10.74 9.65
N TYR A 80 -3.28 -9.44 9.88
CA TYR A 80 -3.84 -8.89 11.12
C TYR A 80 -5.30 -8.41 10.96
N GLY A 81 -5.90 -8.60 9.78
CA GLY A 81 -7.26 -8.18 9.48
C GLY A 81 -7.45 -6.67 9.59
N MET A 82 -8.65 -6.27 9.98
CA MET A 82 -9.01 -4.86 10.16
C MET A 82 -8.28 -4.21 11.35
N GLN A 83 -7.75 -5.00 12.28
CA GLN A 83 -6.98 -4.50 13.43
C GLN A 83 -5.71 -3.76 12.99
N GLN A 84 -5.14 -4.10 11.84
CA GLN A 84 -4.01 -3.36 11.25
C GLN A 84 -4.33 -1.87 11.03
N PHE A 85 -5.61 -1.55 10.85
CA PHE A 85 -6.10 -0.20 10.58
C PHE A 85 -6.85 0.38 11.80
N ALA A 86 -6.79 -0.30 12.95
CA ALA A 86 -7.33 0.22 14.19
C ALA A 86 -6.41 1.34 14.72
N GLY A 87 -6.94 2.55 14.82
CA GLY A 87 -6.21 3.72 15.30
C GLY A 87 -6.52 4.97 14.49
N PRO A 88 -5.82 6.08 14.76
CA PRO A 88 -5.93 7.28 13.96
C PRO A 88 -5.58 6.99 12.48
N PRO A 89 -6.36 7.50 11.52
CA PRO A 89 -6.05 7.34 10.11
C PRO A 89 -4.68 7.91 9.77
N ARG A 90 -3.85 7.14 9.05
CA ARG A 90 -2.51 7.55 8.62
C ARG A 90 -2.36 7.39 7.12
N PRO A 91 -1.63 8.30 6.44
CA PRO A 91 -1.25 8.11 5.05
C PRO A 91 -0.48 6.79 4.88
N SER A 92 -0.80 6.06 3.82
CA SER A 92 -0.22 4.76 3.51
C SER A 92 0.04 4.65 2.02
N LEU A 93 1.13 3.97 1.67
CA LEU A 93 1.41 3.49 0.32
C LEU A 93 0.82 2.09 0.17
N LEU A 94 0.02 1.86 -0.86
CA LEU A 94 -0.56 0.55 -1.12
C LEU A 94 -0.46 0.13 -2.58
N LEU A 95 -0.28 -1.17 -2.79
CA LEU A 95 -0.38 -1.80 -4.10
C LEU A 95 -1.75 -2.48 -4.22
N ALA A 96 -2.54 -2.03 -5.19
CA ALA A 96 -3.87 -2.54 -5.48
C ALA A 96 -3.97 -3.02 -6.93
N ARG A 97 -5.04 -3.74 -7.21
CA ARG A 97 -5.50 -4.06 -8.55
C ARG A 97 -6.91 -3.54 -8.75
N THR A 98 -7.24 -3.12 -9.95
CA THR A 98 -8.62 -2.82 -10.35
C THR A 98 -9.22 -4.07 -10.98
N GLU A 99 -10.36 -4.53 -10.49
CA GLU A 99 -11.13 -5.67 -11.03
C GLU A 99 -12.55 -5.19 -11.33
N GLY A 100 -12.82 -4.85 -12.59
CA GLY A 100 -14.08 -4.20 -12.91
C GLY A 100 -14.12 -2.78 -12.32
N ALA A 101 -15.22 -2.49 -11.60
CA ALA A 101 -15.37 -1.27 -10.82
C ALA A 101 -14.74 -1.35 -9.41
N ARG A 102 -14.18 -2.50 -9.01
CA ARG A 102 -13.65 -2.70 -7.65
C ARG A 102 -12.15 -2.44 -7.60
N THR A 103 -11.69 -1.83 -6.52
CA THR A 103 -10.27 -1.77 -6.17
C THR A 103 -9.98 -2.79 -5.07
N VAL A 104 -9.01 -3.67 -5.31
CA VAL A 104 -8.60 -4.72 -4.38
C VAL A 104 -7.15 -4.52 -4.00
N MET A 105 -6.88 -4.21 -2.73
CA MET A 105 -5.54 -4.20 -2.16
C MET A 105 -4.98 -5.63 -2.16
N LEU A 106 -3.77 -5.78 -2.69
CA LEU A 106 -3.08 -7.07 -2.63
C LEU A 106 -2.68 -7.37 -1.17
N ARG A 107 -2.83 -8.63 -0.75
CA ARG A 107 -2.65 -9.04 0.66
C ARG A 107 -1.28 -8.61 1.20
N ASN A 108 -1.28 -7.91 2.33
CA ASN A 108 -0.07 -7.36 2.98
C ASN A 108 0.77 -6.42 2.09
N ARG A 109 0.16 -5.77 1.08
CA ARG A 109 0.82 -4.79 0.22
C ARG A 109 0.43 -3.36 0.58
N VAL A 110 0.65 -3.02 1.85
CA VAL A 110 0.45 -1.70 2.41
C VAL A 110 1.63 -1.37 3.31
N ALA A 111 2.07 -0.12 3.29
CA ALA A 111 3.13 0.41 4.14
C ALA A 111 2.72 1.78 4.66
N GLY A 112 2.90 2.00 5.96
CA GLY A 112 2.65 3.30 6.57
C GLY A 112 3.64 4.36 6.05
N LEU A 113 3.14 5.58 5.88
CA LEU A 113 3.95 6.74 5.56
C LEU A 113 3.99 7.67 6.76
N THR A 114 5.09 8.39 6.90
CA THR A 114 5.27 9.43 7.92
C THR A 114 5.35 10.78 7.23
N ALA A 115 4.65 11.78 7.78
CA ALA A 115 4.76 13.16 7.33
C ALA A 115 5.86 13.88 8.12
N ASP A 116 6.62 14.75 7.46
CA ASP A 116 7.41 15.77 8.16
C ASP A 116 6.49 16.92 8.62
N LYS A 117 7.05 17.89 9.34
CA LYS A 117 6.36 19.11 9.82
C LYS A 117 5.84 20.01 8.69
N ALA A 118 6.35 19.83 7.46
CA ALA A 118 5.85 20.54 6.27
C ALA A 118 4.74 19.76 5.53
N GLY A 119 4.40 18.55 6.00
CA GLY A 119 3.41 17.68 5.38
C GLY A 119 3.96 16.81 4.23
N THR A 120 5.27 16.81 4.00
CA THR A 120 5.90 15.94 3.00
C THR A 120 5.85 14.49 3.47
N LEU A 121 5.36 13.59 2.61
CA LEU A 121 5.23 12.17 2.95
C LEU A 121 6.49 11.38 2.61
N PHE A 122 6.93 10.57 3.57
CA PHE A 122 8.07 9.68 3.47
C PHE A 122 7.67 8.23 3.74
N LEU A 123 8.28 7.32 2.99
CA LEU A 123 8.34 5.91 3.33
C LEU A 123 9.63 5.70 4.12
N ILE A 124 9.50 5.33 5.39
CA ILE A 124 10.63 5.22 6.31
C ILE A 124 11.26 3.83 6.20
N GLY A 125 12.58 3.78 6.00
CA GLY A 125 13.34 2.52 6.01
C GLY A 125 13.51 2.01 7.44
N ARG A 126 13.12 0.77 7.71
CA ARG A 126 13.30 0.10 9.03
C ARG A 126 14.18 -1.15 8.87
N ARG A 127 14.19 -2.03 9.89
CA ARG A 127 14.95 -3.30 9.96
C ARG A 127 15.05 -4.08 8.64
N SER A 128 13.95 -4.20 7.91
CA SER A 128 13.86 -4.99 6.67
C SER A 128 14.07 -4.15 5.40
N GLY A 129 14.56 -2.92 5.53
CA GLY A 129 14.60 -1.94 4.44
C GLY A 129 13.20 -1.46 4.08
N TYR A 130 12.94 -1.40 2.78
CA TYR A 130 11.65 -1.01 2.21
C TYR A 130 10.78 -2.23 1.91
N PRO A 131 9.45 -2.06 1.72
CA PRO A 131 8.58 -3.18 1.40
C PRO A 131 9.05 -3.94 0.15
N GLY A 132 9.33 -5.25 0.28
CA GLY A 132 9.96 -6.05 -0.79
C GLY A 132 9.12 -6.23 -2.07
N TRP A 133 7.87 -5.77 -2.06
CA TRP A 133 7.00 -5.68 -3.23
C TRP A 133 7.18 -4.41 -4.05
N LEU A 134 8.07 -3.51 -3.62
CA LEU A 134 8.57 -2.42 -4.44
C LEU A 134 9.82 -2.87 -5.23
N PRO A 135 10.18 -2.16 -6.32
CA PRO A 135 11.40 -2.41 -7.07
C PRO A 135 12.67 -2.31 -6.21
N CYS A 136 13.63 -3.24 -6.31
CA CYS A 136 14.83 -3.20 -5.46
C CYS A 136 15.71 -1.96 -5.62
N THR A 137 15.64 -1.34 -6.79
CA THR A 137 16.36 -0.10 -7.06
C THR A 137 15.88 1.08 -6.24
N ILE A 138 14.73 0.98 -5.55
CA ILE A 138 14.26 2.08 -4.69
C ILE A 138 15.19 2.36 -3.51
N GLU A 139 15.96 1.38 -3.04
CA GLU A 139 16.93 1.56 -1.95
C GLU A 139 17.95 2.64 -2.29
N LYS A 140 18.31 2.77 -3.57
CA LYS A 140 19.23 3.81 -4.07
C LYS A 140 18.63 5.21 -4.03
N MET A 141 17.33 5.34 -3.76
CA MET A 141 16.61 6.60 -3.65
C MET A 141 16.50 7.11 -2.21
N GLN A 142 17.04 6.35 -1.26
CA GLN A 142 17.00 6.76 0.14
C GLN A 142 17.73 8.09 0.36
N GLU A 143 17.22 8.87 1.30
CA GLU A 143 17.82 10.11 1.75
C GLU A 143 17.89 10.12 3.27
N GLU A 144 18.89 10.80 3.82
CA GLU A 144 19.01 10.96 5.27
C GLU A 144 17.88 11.85 5.79
N LEU A 145 17.31 11.44 6.92
CA LEU A 145 16.27 12.18 7.61
C LEU A 145 16.91 13.09 8.67
N ALA A 146 16.49 14.35 8.67
CA ALA A 146 16.82 15.27 9.75
C ALA A 146 15.78 15.11 10.87
N GLU A 147 16.26 14.87 12.09
CA GLU A 147 15.40 14.69 13.27
C GLU A 147 14.49 15.90 13.52
N ALA A 148 15.02 17.11 13.28
CA ALA A 148 14.29 18.36 13.45
C ALA A 148 13.05 18.49 12.55
N ASP A 149 13.00 17.76 11.43
CA ASP A 149 11.91 17.87 10.45
C ASP A 149 10.66 17.08 10.87
N PHE A 150 10.76 16.18 11.85
CA PHE A 150 9.67 15.31 12.28
C PHE A 150 9.22 15.61 13.70
N ASP A 151 8.00 15.20 14.02
CA ASP A 151 7.53 15.16 15.40
C ASP A 151 8.11 13.93 16.09
N ASP A 152 8.66 14.11 17.30
CA ASP A 152 9.38 13.07 18.05
C ASP A 152 8.59 11.76 18.13
N GLU A 153 7.28 11.83 18.36
CA GLU A 153 6.42 10.65 18.58
C GLU A 153 6.26 9.76 17.35
N ASP A 154 6.38 10.32 16.14
CA ASP A 154 6.17 9.56 14.90
C ASP A 154 7.41 8.78 14.46
N MET A 155 8.59 9.21 14.93
CA MET A 155 9.88 8.70 14.49
C MET A 155 10.71 8.04 15.60
N THR A 156 10.38 8.28 16.87
CA THR A 156 11.11 7.71 18.01
C THR A 156 10.73 6.26 18.23
N ILE A 157 11.74 5.40 18.18
CA ILE A 157 11.72 4.03 18.67
C ILE A 157 12.23 4.08 20.10
N LEU A 158 11.43 3.61 21.05
CA LEU A 158 11.80 3.58 22.46
C LEU A 158 12.79 2.44 22.73
N PRO A 159 13.62 2.53 23.78
CA PRO A 159 14.60 1.49 24.12
C PRO A 159 14.01 0.08 24.24
N ASP A 160 12.81 -0.04 24.80
CA ASP A 160 12.11 -1.32 24.97
C ASP A 160 11.75 -1.99 23.63
N ASP A 161 11.70 -1.21 22.54
CA ASP A 161 11.39 -1.69 21.18
C ASP A 161 12.65 -1.89 20.31
N PHE A 162 13.85 -1.68 20.84
CA PHE A 162 15.08 -1.75 20.04
C PHE A 162 15.29 -3.13 19.39
N GLU A 163 14.98 -4.21 20.10
CA GLU A 163 15.10 -5.57 19.57
C GLU A 163 14.10 -5.81 18.44
N SER A 164 12.82 -5.49 18.66
CA SER A 164 11.76 -5.73 17.68
C SER A 164 11.96 -4.89 16.42
N ALA A 165 12.39 -3.63 16.59
CA ALA A 165 12.73 -2.70 15.52
C ALA A 165 14.11 -2.95 14.90
N GLY A 166 14.92 -3.85 15.47
CA GLY A 166 16.24 -4.23 14.95
C GLY A 166 17.29 -3.12 15.01
N VAL A 167 17.17 -2.21 15.97
CA VAL A 167 18.06 -1.05 16.13
C VAL A 167 19.50 -1.49 16.40
N ASP A 168 19.68 -2.42 17.33
CA ASP A 168 21.01 -2.88 17.73
C ASP A 168 21.65 -3.80 16.70
N ALA A 169 20.83 -4.54 15.96
CA ALA A 169 21.29 -5.46 14.92
C ALA A 169 21.68 -4.75 13.61
N ASN A 170 21.17 -3.54 13.36
CA ASN A 170 21.40 -2.79 12.11
C ASN A 170 21.68 -1.29 12.41
N PRO A 171 22.69 -0.97 13.23
CA PRO A 171 22.91 0.38 13.76
C PRO A 171 23.11 1.46 12.70
N GLU A 172 23.57 1.09 11.50
CA GLU A 172 23.73 1.97 10.33
C GLU A 172 22.40 2.52 9.81
N HIS A 173 21.29 1.82 10.04
CA HIS A 173 19.95 2.26 9.64
C HIS A 173 19.29 3.18 10.68
N PHE A 174 19.94 3.42 11.81
CA PHE A 174 19.37 4.21 12.91
C PHE A 174 20.34 5.30 13.39
N ARG A 175 19.78 6.30 14.06
CA ARG A 175 20.47 7.31 14.84
C ARG A 175 20.00 7.19 16.28
N ARG A 176 20.92 7.04 17.23
CA ARG A 176 20.59 7.13 18.66
C ARG A 176 20.25 8.58 19.00
N THR A 177 19.19 8.76 19.77
CA THR A 177 18.75 10.06 20.30
C THR A 177 18.74 10.00 21.81
N ALA A 178 18.51 11.14 22.49
CA ALA A 178 18.41 11.16 23.94
C ALA A 178 17.22 10.31 24.48
N ARG A 179 16.18 10.11 23.65
CA ARG A 179 14.94 9.41 24.03
C ARG A 179 14.88 7.97 23.53
N GLY A 180 15.77 7.57 22.62
CA GLY A 180 15.73 6.25 22.00
C GLY A 180 16.55 6.18 20.72
N ALA A 181 15.90 5.79 19.62
CA ALA A 181 16.49 5.78 18.29
C ALA A 181 15.51 6.27 17.24
N MET A 182 16.03 6.79 16.14
CA MET A 182 15.27 7.24 14.98
C MET A 182 15.78 6.54 13.71
N PRO A 183 14.92 6.12 12.79
CA PRO A 183 15.34 5.69 11.46
C PRO A 183 16.17 6.75 10.74
N ARG A 184 17.32 6.36 10.19
CA ARG A 184 18.25 7.29 9.53
C ARG A 184 17.76 7.70 8.13
N TYR A 185 17.05 6.82 7.45
CA TYR A 185 16.72 6.99 6.03
C TYR A 185 15.23 6.84 5.73
N GLY A 186 14.80 7.56 4.70
CA GLY A 186 13.48 7.38 4.09
C GLY A 186 13.51 7.73 2.60
N ILE A 187 12.36 7.58 1.95
CA ILE A 187 12.15 7.96 0.55
C ILE A 187 10.95 8.92 0.50
N ARG A 188 11.15 10.15 0.03
CA ARG A 188 10.03 11.04 -0.30
C ARG A 188 9.12 10.43 -1.35
N MET A 189 7.80 10.54 -1.14
CA MET A 189 6.81 10.03 -2.10
C MET A 189 6.88 10.72 -3.46
N ALA A 190 7.24 12.01 -3.51
CA ALA A 190 7.49 12.71 -4.77
C ALA A 190 8.61 12.05 -5.60
N ARG A 191 9.73 11.69 -4.94
CA ARG A 191 10.86 11.02 -5.59
C ARG A 191 10.49 9.62 -6.09
N LEU A 192 9.73 8.87 -5.29
CA LEU A 192 9.20 7.57 -5.73
C LEU A 192 8.25 7.73 -6.93
N ALA A 193 7.40 8.74 -6.93
CA ALA A 193 6.47 9.04 -8.03
C ALA A 193 7.23 9.33 -9.32
N GLU A 194 8.24 10.21 -9.28
CA GLU A 194 9.10 10.54 -10.42
C GLU A 194 9.80 9.30 -10.98
N TYR A 195 10.39 8.49 -10.09
CA TYR A 195 11.07 7.25 -10.47
C TYR A 195 10.14 6.27 -11.20
N ILE A 196 8.91 6.12 -10.70
CA ILE A 196 7.90 5.25 -11.30
C ILE A 196 7.43 5.80 -12.64
N ALA A 197 7.17 7.10 -12.74
CA ALA A 197 6.71 7.74 -13.98
C ALA A 197 7.73 7.61 -15.12
N GLN A 198 9.04 7.66 -14.81
CA GLN A 198 10.10 7.43 -15.78
C GLN A 198 10.14 5.99 -16.31
N ARG A 199 9.62 5.03 -15.54
CA ARG A 199 9.66 3.60 -15.88
C ARG A 199 8.34 2.99 -16.27
N SER A 200 7.21 3.66 -16.05
CA SER A 200 5.89 3.15 -16.42
C SER A 200 5.74 2.90 -17.93
N ASN A 201 6.56 3.55 -18.76
CA ASN A 201 6.66 3.23 -20.20
C ASN A 201 7.27 1.83 -20.49
N ALA A 202 7.90 1.21 -19.49
CA ALA A 202 8.57 -0.11 -19.57
C ALA A 202 7.96 -1.17 -18.62
N GLY A 203 6.88 -0.84 -17.91
CA GLY A 203 6.27 -1.69 -16.87
C GLY A 203 6.89 -1.53 -15.48
N LEU A 204 6.24 -2.09 -14.44
CA LEU A 204 6.81 -2.09 -13.10
C LEU A 204 8.09 -2.96 -13.07
N PRO A 205 9.21 -2.48 -12.51
CA PRO A 205 10.42 -3.28 -12.40
C PRO A 205 10.22 -4.51 -11.51
N PRO A 206 11.08 -5.55 -11.64
CA PRO A 206 11.03 -6.72 -10.78
C PRO A 206 11.15 -6.34 -9.28
N THR A 207 10.34 -6.99 -8.46
CA THR A 207 10.29 -6.81 -7.00
C THR A 207 11.38 -7.63 -6.30
N CYS A 208 11.73 -7.30 -5.07
CA CYS A 208 12.77 -8.01 -4.30
C CYS A 208 12.34 -9.35 -3.72
N SER A 209 11.06 -9.71 -3.88
CA SER A 209 10.55 -11.04 -3.55
C SER A 209 10.45 -11.85 -4.84
N SER A 210 11.47 -12.69 -5.10
CA SER A 210 11.41 -13.82 -6.04
C SER A 210 11.45 -15.12 -5.25
#